data_AF-A0A511QWZ2-F1
#
_entry.id   AF-A0A511QWZ2-F1
#
_cell.length_a   1.000
_cell.length_b   1.000
_cell.length_c   1.000
_cell.angle_alpha   90.00
_cell.angle_beta   90.00
_cell.angle_gamma   90.00
#
_symmetry.space_group_name_H-M   'P 1'
#
loop_
_entity.id
_entity.type
_entity.pdbx_description
1 polymer ?
#
loop_
_entity_poly.entity_id
_entity_poly.type
_entity_poly.pdbx_seq_one_letter_code
_entity_poly.pdbx_strand_id
1 'polypeptide(L)'
;MSEVVLELELQELKLELQLQELDLQIEPPRTEAVYVVRPALVAPSSSGGNAAFERLEIVIPSSFSGSITLPHTPIPNSVNVFLNGLAEFNFYLTGQTLNIAFSTVPGDSLIITYAR
;
A
#
# COMPACT_ATOMS: atom_id res chain seq x y z
N MET A 1 -31.54 48.41 15.01
CA MET A 1 -30.35 47.56 14.79
C MET A 1 -29.90 47.82 13.37
N SER A 2 -28.71 48.39 13.19
CA SER A 2 -28.24 48.89 11.89
C SER A 2 -27.73 47.76 11.01
N GLU A 3 -27.91 47.86 9.69
CA GLU A 3 -27.41 46.90 8.67
C GLU A 3 -25.93 46.54 8.85
N VAL A 4 -25.13 47.48 9.36
CA VAL A 4 -23.71 47.30 9.68
C VAL A 4 -23.45 46.17 10.69
N VAL A 5 -24.39 45.93 11.63
CA VAL A 5 -24.25 44.85 12.64
C VAL A 5 -24.47 43.48 11.99
N LEU A 6 -25.44 43.38 11.08
CA LEU A 6 -25.75 42.16 10.34
C LEU A 6 -24.61 41.75 9.39
N GLU A 7 -23.93 42.74 8.79
CA GLU A 7 -22.76 42.46 7.94
C GLU A 7 -21.55 41.95 8.74
N LEU A 8 -21.34 42.46 9.97
CA LEU A 8 -20.28 41.97 10.85
C LEU A 8 -20.53 40.53 11.30
N GLU A 9 -21.75 40.21 11.76
CA GLU A 9 -22.12 38.86 12.17
C GLU A 9 -21.97 37.84 11.01
N LEU A 10 -22.31 38.26 9.79
CA LEU A 10 -22.13 37.43 8.60
C LEU A 10 -20.66 37.20 8.23
N GLN A 11 -19.79 38.17 8.47
CA GLN A 11 -18.35 38.01 8.25
C GLN A 11 -17.71 37.10 9.31
N GLU A 12 -18.10 37.21 10.57
CA GLU A 12 -17.65 36.31 11.64
C GLU A 12 -18.04 34.85 11.34
N LEU A 13 -19.29 34.62 10.95
CA LEU A 13 -19.79 33.27 10.63
C LEU A 13 -19.05 32.64 9.43
N LYS A 14 -18.68 33.45 8.43
CA LYS A 14 -17.89 33.00 7.28
C LYS A 14 -16.46 32.62 7.67
N LEU A 15 -15.87 33.34 8.62
CA LEU A 15 -14.51 33.08 9.08
C LEU A 15 -14.44 31.80 9.92
N GLU A 16 -15.44 31.55 10.78
CA GLU A 16 -15.57 30.29 11.51
C GLU A 16 -15.73 29.08 10.58
N LEU A 17 -16.54 29.23 9.51
CA LEU A 17 -16.72 28.16 8.52
C LEU A 17 -15.41 27.83 7.78
N GLN A 18 -14.63 28.83 7.39
CA GLN A 18 -13.34 28.63 6.72
C GLN A 18 -12.30 27.97 7.64
N LEU A 19 -12.30 28.30 8.94
CA LEU A 19 -11.43 27.63 9.92
C LEU A 19 -11.82 26.16 10.11
N GLN A 20 -13.12 25.85 10.09
CA GLN A 20 -13.61 24.48 10.22
C GLN A 20 -13.32 23.62 8.98
N GLU A 21 -13.32 24.21 7.78
CA GLU A 21 -12.88 23.53 6.55
C GLU A 21 -11.37 23.26 6.53
N LEU A 22 -10.56 24.07 7.22
CA LEU A 22 -9.11 23.89 7.31
C LEU A 22 -8.73 22.71 8.24
N ASP A 23 -9.50 22.48 9.31
CA ASP A 23 -9.32 21.33 10.22
C ASP A 23 -9.66 19.98 9.56
N LEU A 24 -10.43 19.99 8.46
CA LEU A 24 -10.76 18.77 7.71
C LEU A 24 -9.68 18.32 6.71
N GLN A 25 -8.57 19.05 6.56
CA GLN A 25 -7.42 18.63 5.77
C GLN A 25 -6.34 17.88 6.56
N ILE A 26 -6.70 17.27 7.69
CA ILE A 26 -5.89 16.21 8.27
C ILE A 26 -6.06 14.99 7.36
N GLU A 27 -5.22 14.91 6.31
CA GLU A 27 -4.97 13.62 5.66
C GLU A 27 -4.72 12.61 6.77
N PRO A 28 -5.44 11.47 6.81
CA PRO A 28 -5.13 10.43 7.77
C PRO A 28 -3.63 10.14 7.65
N PRO A 29 -2.89 9.99 8.76
CA PRO A 29 -1.48 9.67 8.67
C PRO A 29 -1.36 8.50 7.71
N ARG A 30 -0.63 8.71 6.60
CA ARG A 30 -0.21 7.62 5.72
C ARG A 30 0.56 6.68 6.62
N THR A 31 -0.16 5.69 7.12
CA THR A 31 0.38 4.67 7.98
C THR A 31 1.26 3.91 7.02
N GLU A 32 2.57 4.19 7.05
CA GLU A 32 3.53 3.33 6.41
C GLU A 32 3.25 1.95 6.99
N ALA A 33 2.59 1.11 6.20
CA ALA A 33 2.21 -0.21 6.65
C ALA A 33 3.53 -0.92 6.96
N VAL A 34 3.80 -1.10 8.26
CA VAL A 34 4.97 -1.82 8.73
C VAL A 34 4.70 -3.28 8.44
N TYR A 35 5.10 -3.71 7.25
CA TYR A 35 4.94 -5.08 6.80
C TYR A 35 5.88 -5.97 7.59
N VAL A 36 5.35 -6.98 8.28
CA VAL A 36 6.17 -8.06 8.84
C VAL A 36 6.61 -8.95 7.68
N VAL A 37 7.70 -8.57 7.01
CA VAL A 37 8.32 -9.40 5.99
C VAL A 37 8.97 -10.59 6.69
N ARG A 38 8.40 -11.78 6.53
CA ARG A 38 9.06 -13.03 6.90
C ARG A 38 9.76 -13.59 5.67
N PRO A 39 11.05 -13.32 5.45
CA PRO A 39 11.77 -13.93 4.35
C PRO A 39 11.90 -15.43 4.62
N ALA A 40 11.26 -16.25 3.79
CA ALA A 40 11.54 -17.67 3.74
C ALA A 40 12.37 -17.95 2.49
N LEU A 41 13.63 -18.35 2.68
CA LEU A 41 14.41 -18.97 1.60
C LEU A 41 13.77 -20.32 1.31
N VAL A 42 13.11 -20.46 0.17
CA VAL A 42 12.70 -21.77 -0.33
C VAL A 42 13.91 -22.33 -1.06
N ALA A 43 14.58 -23.31 -0.45
CA ALA A 43 15.71 -23.97 -1.08
C ALA A 43 15.31 -24.47 -2.48
N PRO A 44 16.15 -24.26 -3.52
CA PRO A 44 15.84 -24.75 -4.85
C PRO A 44 15.69 -26.27 -4.79
N SER A 45 14.59 -26.79 -5.32
CA SER A 45 14.53 -28.20 -5.66
C SER A 45 15.64 -28.46 -6.68
N SER A 46 16.42 -29.50 -6.41
CA SER A 46 17.66 -29.82 -7.10
C SER A 46 17.46 -30.03 -8.62
N SER A 47 17.60 -28.96 -9.41
CA SER A 47 17.84 -29.07 -10.85
C SER A 47 18.54 -27.81 -11.40
N GLY A 48 19.87 -27.79 -11.29
CA GLY A 48 20.75 -27.32 -12.38
C GLY A 48 20.70 -25.86 -12.85
N GLY A 49 20.06 -24.95 -12.13
CA GLY A 49 20.11 -23.52 -12.42
C GLY A 49 20.26 -22.72 -11.12
N ASN A 50 21.13 -21.71 -11.09
CA ASN A 50 21.35 -20.83 -9.94
C ASN A 50 20.16 -19.89 -9.65
N ALA A 51 18.92 -20.28 -9.96
CA ALA A 51 17.74 -19.52 -9.62
C ALA A 51 17.39 -19.81 -8.16
N ALA A 52 17.61 -18.83 -7.28
CA ALA A 52 17.11 -18.93 -5.91
C ALA A 52 15.66 -18.47 -5.90
N PHE A 53 14.78 -19.25 -5.27
CA PHE A 53 13.37 -18.89 -5.12
C PHE A 53 13.14 -18.16 -3.81
N GLU A 54 12.44 -17.03 -3.87
CA GLU A 54 12.08 -16.24 -2.72
C GLU A 54 10.56 -16.21 -2.54
N ARG A 55 10.14 -16.27 -1.28
CA ARG A 55 8.76 -16.08 -0.87
C ARG A 55 8.68 -14.99 0.20
N LEU A 56 7.84 -14.00 -0.06
CA LEU A 56 7.46 -12.96 0.90
C LEU A 56 6.01 -13.19 1.26
N GLU A 57 5.71 -13.15 2.55
CA GLU A 57 4.35 -13.14 3.07
C GLU A 57 4.16 -11.87 3.87
N ILE A 58 3.15 -11.10 3.48
CA ILE A 58 2.89 -9.76 3.98
C ILE A 58 1.45 -9.74 4.50
N VAL A 59 1.29 -9.63 5.81
CA VAL A 59 -0.02 -9.42 6.42
C VAL A 59 -0.36 -7.94 6.34
N ILE A 60 -1.49 -7.62 5.75
CA ILE A 60 -1.97 -6.27 5.50
C ILE A 60 -2.65 -5.72 6.78
N PRO A 61 -2.06 -4.72 7.47
CA PRO A 61 -2.59 -4.22 8.75
C PRO A 61 -3.77 -3.24 8.55
N SER A 62 -3.85 -2.62 7.39
CA SER A 62 -4.84 -1.62 7.00
C SER A 62 -5.04 -1.71 5.49
N SER A 63 -6.16 -1.22 4.95
CA SER A 63 -6.38 -1.22 3.49
C SER A 63 -5.16 -0.70 2.74
N PHE A 64 -4.66 -1.49 1.79
CA PHE A 64 -3.44 -1.17 1.05
C PHE A 64 -3.67 -1.26 -0.46
N SER A 65 -3.19 -0.22 -1.15
CA SER A 65 -2.91 -0.20 -2.58
C SER A 65 -1.65 0.65 -2.78
N GLY A 66 -0.70 0.18 -3.59
CA GLY A 66 0.56 0.89 -3.76
C GLY A 66 1.74 -0.01 -4.12
N SER A 67 2.93 0.47 -3.82
CA SER A 67 4.19 -0.19 -4.15
C SER A 67 4.74 -1.01 -2.98
N ILE A 68 5.36 -2.14 -3.30
CA ILE A 68 6.14 -2.99 -2.40
C ILE A 68 7.54 -3.10 -3.00
N THR A 69 8.56 -2.82 -2.20
CA THR A 69 9.95 -3.04 -2.61
C THR A 69 10.39 -4.44 -2.22
N LEU A 70 10.79 -5.22 -3.22
CA LEU A 70 11.33 -6.56 -3.04
C LEU A 70 12.79 -6.47 -2.58
N PRO A 71 13.26 -7.41 -1.74
CA PRO A 71 14.62 -7.43 -1.25
C PRO A 71 15.66 -7.75 -2.35
N HIS A 72 15.24 -8.38 -3.45
CA HIS A 72 16.08 -8.64 -4.60
C HIS A 72 15.33 -8.36 -5.91
N THR A 73 16.10 -8.08 -6.97
CA THR A 73 15.57 -7.91 -8.33
C THR A 73 15.05 -9.25 -8.86
N PRO A 74 13.74 -9.36 -9.17
CA PRO A 74 13.21 -10.59 -9.74
C PRO A 74 13.69 -10.80 -11.17
N ILE A 75 13.83 -12.07 -11.56
CA ILE A 75 13.93 -12.45 -12.96
C ILE A 75 12.63 -12.07 -13.67
N PRO A 76 12.67 -11.44 -14.86
CA PRO A 76 11.47 -11.10 -15.62
C PRO A 76 10.53 -12.29 -15.77
N ASN A 77 9.22 -12.06 -15.61
CA ASN A 77 8.15 -13.06 -15.70
C ASN A 77 8.21 -14.20 -14.65
N SER A 78 9.01 -14.06 -13.57
CA SER A 78 9.07 -15.05 -12.48
C SER A 78 8.19 -14.72 -11.28
N VAL A 79 7.68 -13.49 -11.20
CA VAL A 79 6.91 -13.01 -10.05
C VAL A 79 5.47 -13.49 -10.15
N ASN A 80 4.97 -14.06 -9.06
CA ASN A 80 3.55 -14.36 -8.86
C ASN A 80 3.10 -13.69 -7.56
N VAL A 81 1.88 -13.14 -7.56
CA VAL A 81 1.32 -12.39 -6.43
C VAL A 81 -0.04 -12.97 -6.09
N PHE A 82 -0.18 -13.53 -4.90
CA PHE A 82 -1.42 -14.13 -4.43
C PHE A 82 -2.03 -13.34 -3.28
N LEU A 83 -3.34 -13.10 -3.33
CA LEU A 83 -4.10 -12.60 -2.19
C LEU A 83 -4.74 -13.79 -1.46
N ASN A 84 -4.50 -13.89 -0.16
CA ASN A 84 -4.99 -14.95 0.72
C ASN A 84 -4.68 -16.37 0.21
N GLY A 85 -3.66 -16.52 -0.65
CA GLY A 85 -3.27 -17.79 -1.28
C GLY A 85 -4.26 -18.33 -2.33
N LEU A 86 -5.25 -17.55 -2.77
CA LEU A 86 -6.36 -18.05 -3.59
C LEU A 86 -6.32 -17.62 -5.05
N ALA A 87 -5.90 -16.40 -5.35
CA ALA A 87 -5.93 -15.86 -6.71
C ALA A 87 -4.65 -15.11 -7.04
N GLU A 88 -4.18 -15.28 -8.27
CA GLU A 88 -3.09 -14.49 -8.83
C GLU A 88 -3.63 -13.13 -9.29
N PHE A 89 -2.99 -12.05 -8.87
CA PHE A 89 -3.43 -10.69 -9.20
C PHE A 89 -2.44 -10.00 -10.13
N ASN A 90 -2.99 -9.12 -10.98
CA ASN A 90 -2.18 -8.27 -11.85
C ASN A 90 -1.35 -7.28 -11.03
N PHE A 91 -0.09 -7.15 -11.42
CA PHE A 91 0.88 -6.22 -10.84
C PHE A 91 1.74 -5.61 -11.95
N TYR A 92 2.43 -4.53 -11.63
CA TYR A 92 3.49 -3.97 -12.48
C TYR A 92 4.83 -4.05 -11.76
N LEU A 93 5.83 -4.66 -12.39
CA LEU A 93 7.18 -4.77 -11.84
C LEU A 93 8.12 -3.80 -12.54
N THR A 94 8.81 -2.97 -11.75
CA THR A 94 9.87 -2.07 -12.23
C THR A 94 11.11 -2.24 -11.36
N GLY A 95 12.11 -2.96 -11.87
CA GLY A 95 13.31 -3.31 -11.11
C GLY A 95 12.96 -4.18 -9.90
N GLN A 96 13.08 -3.63 -8.69
CA GLN A 96 12.72 -4.28 -7.43
C GLN A 96 11.34 -3.87 -6.91
N THR A 97 10.67 -2.93 -7.57
CA THR A 97 9.42 -2.36 -7.08
C THR A 97 8.24 -3.03 -7.74
N LEU A 98 7.40 -3.66 -6.94
CA LEU A 98 6.14 -4.28 -7.31
C LEU A 98 5.00 -3.31 -7.01
N ASN A 99 4.29 -2.85 -8.04
CA ASN A 99 3.07 -2.05 -7.88
C ASN A 99 1.84 -2.95 -7.91
N ILE A 100 1.10 -2.91 -6.81
CA ILE A 100 -0.16 -3.63 -6.62
C ILE A 100 -1.29 -2.79 -7.21
N ALA A 101 -1.91 -3.31 -8.28
CA ALA A 101 -2.98 -2.63 -9.02
C ALA A 101 -4.40 -2.98 -8.49
N PHE A 102 -4.50 -3.43 -7.24
CA PHE A 102 -5.74 -3.80 -6.58
C PHE A 102 -5.75 -3.33 -5.13
N SER A 103 -6.95 -3.22 -4.55
CA SER A 103 -7.12 -2.85 -3.15
C SER A 103 -7.21 -4.11 -2.29
N THR A 104 -6.50 -4.08 -1.17
CA THR A 104 -6.58 -5.10 -0.10
C THR A 104 -7.36 -4.55 1.09
N VAL A 105 -7.88 -5.45 1.92
CA VAL A 105 -8.56 -5.10 3.18
C VAL A 105 -7.72 -5.51 4.39
N PRO A 106 -7.94 -4.90 5.57
CA PRO A 106 -7.23 -5.28 6.78
C PRO A 106 -7.41 -6.78 7.07
N GLY A 107 -6.31 -7.48 7.35
CA GLY A 107 -6.30 -8.92 7.61
C GLY A 107 -6.02 -9.79 6.37
N ASP A 108 -5.98 -9.21 5.17
CA ASP A 108 -5.52 -9.93 3.99
C ASP A 108 -4.04 -10.33 4.13
N SER A 109 -3.65 -11.45 3.53
CA SER A 109 -2.27 -11.89 3.39
C SER A 109 -1.86 -11.86 1.92
N LEU A 110 -0.85 -11.05 1.61
CA LEU A 110 -0.24 -11.01 0.30
C LEU A 110 0.97 -11.95 0.27
N ILE A 111 0.94 -12.93 -0.64
CA ILE A 111 2.02 -13.89 -0.83
C ILE A 111 2.66 -13.59 -2.17
N ILE A 112 3.92 -13.18 -2.16
CA ILE A 112 4.70 -12.88 -3.36
C ILE A 112 5.78 -13.94 -3.49
N THR A 113 5.89 -14.56 -4.66
CA THR A 113 6.94 -15.55 -4.96
C THR A 113 7.66 -15.17 -6.23
N TYR A 114 8.99 -15.25 -6.26
CA TYR A 114 9.77 -14.97 -7.46
C TYR A 114 11.13 -15.67 -7.48
N ALA A 115 11.73 -15.75 -8.66
CA ALA A 115 13.10 -16.21 -8.83
C ALA A 115 14.06 -15.01 -8.90
N ARG A 116 15.28 -15.17 -8.35
CA ARG A 116 16.39 -14.22 -8.46
C ARG A 116 17.62 -14.85 -9.07
#